data_AF-C1DAQ4-F1
#
_entry.id   AF-C1DAQ4-F1
#
_cell.length_a   1.000
_cell.length_b   1.000
_cell.length_c   1.000
_cell.angle_alpha   90.00
_cell.angle_beta   90.00
_cell.angle_gamma   90.00
#
_symmetry.space_group_name_H-M   'P 1'
#
loop_
_entity.id
_entity.type
_entity.pdbx_description
1 polymer ?
#
loop_
_entity_poly.entity_id
_entity_poly.type
_entity_poly.pdbx_seq_one_letter_code
_entity_poly.pdbx_strand_id
1 'polypeptide(L)'
;MELQDKLKLVLAGLLVVAGIAGYYLVPESQTVARVAMVVAGVLLAAGAVWLSAPGKSFVTYAQDSVGEAKKVVWPTRKEATQLTGLVFLFVLVLALFMWLVDSGLSWLFYDLILGRG
;
A
#
# COMPACT_ATOMS: atom_id res chain seq x y z
N MET A 1 9.36 24.57 -13.98
CA MET A 1 8.14 24.81 -13.20
C MET A 1 7.90 26.31 -13.22
N GLU A 2 6.86 26.77 -13.89
CA GLU A 2 6.53 28.20 -13.90
C GLU A 2 6.15 28.65 -12.47
N LEU A 3 6.45 29.91 -12.13
CA LEU A 3 6.16 30.47 -10.80
C LEU A 3 4.69 30.31 -10.41
N GLN A 4 3.80 30.34 -11.41
CA GLN A 4 2.36 30.17 -11.25
C GLN A 4 1.95 28.78 -10.73
N ASP A 5 2.64 27.71 -11.14
CA ASP A 5 2.35 26.36 -10.65
C ASP A 5 2.83 26.14 -9.22
N LYS A 6 3.98 26.73 -8.86
CA LYS A 6 4.45 26.74 -7.47
C LYS A 6 3.46 27.49 -6.57
N LEU A 7 2.94 28.62 -7.05
CA LEU A 7 1.97 29.41 -6.31
C LEU A 7 0.67 28.62 -6.05
N LYS A 8 0.13 27.95 -7.07
CA LYS A 8 -1.08 27.10 -6.92
C LYS A 8 -0.86 25.94 -5.95
N LEU A 9 0.32 25.33 -5.96
CA LEU A 9 0.66 24.23 -5.04
C LEU A 9 0.82 24.69 -3.58
N VAL A 10 1.48 25.83 -3.37
CA VAL A 10 1.60 26.46 -2.05
C VAL A 10 0.22 26.87 -1.54
N LEU A 11 -0.64 27.39 -2.42
CA LEU A 11 -2.01 27.79 -2.09
C LEU A 11 -2.89 26.57 -1.76
N ALA A 12 -2.71 25.44 -2.44
CA ALA A 12 -3.34 24.17 -2.08
C ALA A 12 -2.91 23.69 -0.69
N GLY A 13 -1.60 23.77 -0.37
CA GLY A 13 -1.09 23.44 0.96
C GLY A 13 -1.71 24.35 2.05
N LEU A 14 -1.79 25.65 1.80
CA LEU A 14 -2.45 26.61 2.69
C LEU A 14 -3.94 26.32 2.90
N LEU A 15 -4.66 25.90 1.86
CA LEU A 15 -6.07 25.52 1.96
C LEU A 15 -6.29 24.30 2.86
N VAL A 16 -5.41 23.30 2.80
CA VAL A 16 -5.46 22.13 3.71
C VAL A 16 -5.20 22.57 5.15
N VAL A 17 -4.17 23.39 5.38
CA VAL A 17 -3.84 23.91 6.71
C VAL A 17 -5.00 24.76 7.26
N ALA A 18 -5.63 25.59 6.43
CA ALA A 18 -6.81 26.37 6.82
C ALA A 18 -8.01 25.48 7.16
N GLY A 19 -8.23 24.38 6.43
CA GLY A 19 -9.28 23.40 6.75
C GLY A 19 -9.04 22.70 8.09
N ILE A 20 -7.79 22.31 8.38
CA ILE A 20 -7.39 21.72 9.65
C ILE A 20 -7.50 22.74 10.79
N ALA A 21 -7.06 23.99 10.59
CA ALA A 21 -7.22 25.05 11.58
C ALA A 21 -8.70 25.34 11.87
N GLY A 22 -9.56 25.33 10.85
CA GLY A 22 -11.00 25.46 10.99
C GLY A 22 -11.61 24.36 11.87
N TYR A 23 -11.09 23.14 11.81
CA TYR A 23 -11.50 22.05 12.70
C TYR A 23 -11.25 22.36 14.18
N TYR A 24 -10.08 22.94 14.50
CA TYR A 24 -9.71 23.28 15.88
C TYR A 24 -10.44 24.52 16.41
N LEU A 25 -10.79 25.47 15.55
CA LEU A 25 -11.46 26.72 15.95
C LEU A 25 -12.97 26.57 16.15
N VAL A 26 -13.62 25.58 15.52
CA VAL A 26 -15.07 25.35 15.68
C VAL A 26 -15.35 24.71 17.04
N PRO A 27 -16.36 25.16 17.82
CA PRO A 27 -16.73 24.58 19.11
C PRO A 27 -17.08 23.09 19.03
N GLU A 28 -16.79 22.35 20.10
CA GLU A 28 -16.93 20.88 20.16
C GLU A 28 -18.39 20.40 20.00
N SER A 29 -19.38 21.26 20.26
CA SER A 29 -20.80 20.96 20.10
C SER A 29 -21.27 20.78 18.65
N GLN A 30 -20.48 21.24 17.65
CA GLN A 30 -20.85 21.23 16.23
C GLN A 30 -19.96 20.30 15.39
N THR A 31 -19.96 19.01 15.73
CA THR A 31 -19.16 17.98 15.04
C THR A 31 -19.36 17.97 13.52
N VAL A 32 -20.58 18.22 13.04
CA VAL A 32 -20.88 18.28 11.59
C VAL A 32 -20.15 19.45 10.91
N ALA A 33 -20.13 20.63 11.52
CA ALA A 33 -19.47 21.81 10.97
C ALA A 33 -17.94 21.62 10.93
N ARG A 34 -17.36 20.96 11.94
CA ARG A 34 -15.93 20.61 11.96
C ARG A 34 -15.54 19.71 10.78
N VAL A 35 -16.29 18.64 10.57
CA VAL A 35 -16.02 17.70 9.46
C VAL A 35 -16.23 18.41 8.12
N ALA A 36 -17.27 19.24 7.99
CA ALA A 36 -17.54 20.00 6.78
C ALA A 36 -16.38 20.95 6.40
N MET A 37 -15.76 21.63 7.36
CA MET A 37 -14.61 22.52 7.11
C MET A 37 -13.38 21.78 6.60
N VAL A 38 -13.08 20.61 7.16
CA VAL A 38 -11.95 19.78 6.69
C VAL A 38 -12.24 19.24 5.30
N VAL A 39 -13.44 18.71 5.07
CA VAL A 39 -13.85 18.18 3.77
C VAL A 39 -13.81 19.28 2.71
N ALA A 40 -14.34 20.46 2.99
CA ALA A 40 -14.28 21.60 2.07
C ALA A 40 -12.83 22.03 1.77
N GLY A 41 -11.98 22.11 2.79
CA GLY A 41 -10.56 22.46 2.62
C GLY A 41 -9.80 21.45 1.75
N VAL A 42 -10.05 20.15 1.97
CA VAL A 42 -9.45 19.06 1.17
C VAL A 42 -9.96 19.09 -0.27
N LEU A 43 -11.26 19.31 -0.50
CA LEU A 43 -11.84 19.39 -1.83
C LEU A 43 -11.30 20.59 -2.62
N LEU A 44 -11.18 21.75 -1.98
CA LEU A 44 -10.61 22.95 -2.61
C LEU A 44 -9.12 22.76 -2.93
N ALA A 45 -8.36 22.14 -2.03
CA ALA A 45 -6.96 21.81 -2.28
C ALA A 45 -6.81 20.79 -3.43
N ALA A 46 -7.64 19.75 -3.47
CA ALA A 46 -7.65 18.77 -4.56
C ALA A 46 -7.96 19.44 -5.91
N GLY A 47 -8.95 20.33 -5.96
CA GLY A 47 -9.26 21.12 -7.15
C GLY A 47 -8.08 22.00 -7.61
N ALA A 48 -7.42 22.68 -6.68
CA ALA A 48 -6.23 23.50 -6.96
C ALA A 48 -5.07 22.65 -7.52
N VAL A 49 -4.84 21.46 -6.96
CA VAL A 49 -3.82 20.52 -7.45
C VAL A 49 -4.16 20.00 -8.84
N TRP A 50 -5.41 19.61 -9.10
CA TRP A 50 -5.85 19.12 -10.42
C TRP A 50 -5.73 20.16 -11.53
N LEU A 51 -5.92 21.45 -11.22
CA LEU A 51 -5.78 22.55 -12.17
C LEU A 51 -4.32 22.99 -12.39
N SER A 52 -3.38 22.46 -11.62
CA SER A 52 -1.95 22.78 -11.70
C SER A 52 -1.22 21.88 -12.70
N ALA A 53 -0.15 22.37 -13.33
CA ALA A 53 0.66 21.58 -14.28
C ALA A 53 1.13 20.21 -13.74
N PRO A 54 1.63 20.08 -12.48
CA PRO A 54 1.99 18.77 -11.92
C PRO A 54 0.79 17.83 -11.73
N GLY A 55 -0.40 18.37 -11.43
CA GLY A 55 -1.62 17.55 -11.33
C GLY A 55 -2.01 16.93 -12.67
N LYS A 56 -1.98 17.73 -13.75
CA LYS A 56 -2.23 17.23 -15.11
C LYS A 56 -1.19 16.21 -15.55
N SER A 57 0.09 16.48 -15.29
CA SER A 57 1.19 15.54 -15.60
C SER A 57 1.05 14.22 -14.85
N PHE A 58 0.60 14.23 -13.59
CA PHE A 58 0.33 13.01 -12.83
C PHE A 58 -0.80 12.18 -13.45
N VAL A 59 -1.88 12.82 -13.93
CA VAL A 59 -2.96 12.10 -14.62
C VAL A 59 -2.45 11.44 -15.89
N THR A 60 -1.67 12.16 -16.71
CA THR A 60 -1.04 11.57 -17.91
C THR A 60 -0.11 10.41 -17.53
N TYR A 61 0.73 10.59 -16.52
CA TYR A 61 1.62 9.52 -16.03
C TYR A 61 0.85 8.28 -15.52
N ALA A 62 -0.28 8.48 -14.83
CA ALA A 62 -1.13 7.39 -14.38
C ALA A 62 -1.78 6.65 -15.55
N GLN A 63 -2.23 7.38 -16.58
CA GLN A 63 -2.74 6.79 -17.81
C GLN A 63 -1.66 5.98 -18.55
N ASP A 64 -0.45 6.53 -18.66
CA ASP A 64 0.70 5.86 -19.26
C ASP A 64 1.09 4.60 -18.47
N SER A 65 1.07 4.66 -17.13
CA SER A 65 1.32 3.52 -16.25
C SER A 65 0.29 2.40 -16.44
N VAL A 66 -0.99 2.73 -16.62
CA VAL A 66 -2.03 1.75 -16.95
C VAL A 66 -1.83 1.20 -18.36
N GLY A 67 -1.40 2.02 -19.31
CA GLY A 67 -1.01 1.59 -20.65
C GLY A 67 0.12 0.56 -20.62
N GLU A 68 1.15 0.80 -19.82
CA GLU A 68 2.30 -0.10 -19.65
C GLU A 68 1.90 -1.38 -18.88
N ALA A 69 1.07 -1.26 -17.84
CA ALA A 69 0.55 -2.40 -17.10
C ALA A 69 -0.27 -3.35 -17.99
N LYS A 70 -0.91 -2.84 -19.05
CA LYS A 70 -1.59 -3.67 -20.05
C LYS A 70 -0.64 -4.38 -21.00
N LYS A 71 0.60 -3.91 -21.17
CA LYS A 71 1.65 -4.60 -21.94
C LYS A 71 2.28 -5.74 -21.16
N VAL A 72 2.11 -5.77 -19.84
CA VAL A 72 2.53 -6.91 -19.01
C VAL A 72 1.72 -8.12 -19.44
N VAL A 73 2.41 -9.11 -19.99
CA VAL A 73 1.82 -10.40 -20.33
C VAL A 73 1.52 -11.13 -19.04
N TRP A 74 0.28 -11.06 -18.59
CA TRP A 74 -0.16 -11.79 -17.41
C TRP A 74 -0.17 -13.29 -17.71
N PRO A 75 0.39 -14.11 -16.79
CA PRO A 75 0.45 -15.55 -16.99
C PRO A 75 -0.96 -16.12 -17.15
N THR A 76 -1.09 -17.16 -17.97
CA THR A 76 -2.37 -17.84 -18.12
C THR A 76 -2.78 -18.49 -16.80
N ARG A 77 -4.08 -18.74 -16.57
CA ARG A 77 -4.55 -19.40 -15.34
C ARG A 77 -3.80 -20.72 -15.09
N LYS A 78 -3.45 -21.44 -16.16
CA LYS A 78 -2.69 -22.69 -16.10
C LYS A 78 -1.26 -22.46 -15.59
N GLU A 79 -0.54 -21.49 -16.17
CA GLU A 79 0.82 -21.12 -15.72
C GLU A 79 0.83 -20.66 -14.26
N ALA A 80 -0.12 -19.81 -13.86
CA ALA A 80 -0.22 -19.34 -12.48
C ALA A 80 -0.43 -20.51 -11.50
N THR A 81 -1.32 -21.45 -11.82
CA THR A 81 -1.53 -22.64 -10.99
C THR A 81 -0.33 -23.58 -10.98
N GLN A 82 0.39 -23.69 -12.10
CA GLN A 82 1.58 -24.53 -12.20
C GLN A 82 2.73 -23.99 -11.37
N LEU A 83 2.99 -22.68 -11.45
CA LEU A 83 3.99 -22.00 -10.63
C LEU A 83 3.63 -22.08 -9.14
N THR A 84 2.35 -21.89 -8.79
CA THR A 84 1.89 -22.04 -7.41
C THR A 84 2.10 -23.48 -6.93
N GLY A 85 1.68 -24.48 -7.70
CA GLY A 85 1.88 -25.89 -7.38
C GLY A 85 3.35 -26.28 -7.23
N LEU A 86 4.23 -25.71 -8.06
CA LEU A 86 5.67 -25.91 -7.97
C LEU A 86 6.24 -25.38 -6.65
N VAL A 87 5.85 -24.16 -6.25
CA VAL A 87 6.26 -23.59 -4.96
C VAL A 87 5.74 -24.43 -3.80
N PHE A 88 4.48 -24.88 -3.84
CA PHE A 88 3.90 -25.76 -2.82
C PHE A 88 4.67 -27.07 -2.70
N LEU A 89 5.00 -27.71 -3.82
CA LEU A 89 5.80 -28.94 -3.83
C LEU A 89 7.18 -28.71 -3.21
N PHE A 90 7.85 -27.63 -3.59
CA PHE A 90 9.17 -27.27 -3.06
C PHE A 90 9.13 -27.07 -1.54
N VAL A 91 8.16 -26.30 -1.04
CA VAL A 91 7.99 -26.06 0.41
C VAL A 91 7.64 -27.36 1.15
N LEU A 92 6.80 -28.23 0.56
CA LEU A 92 6.43 -29.51 1.17
C LEU A 92 7.64 -30.43 1.34
N VAL A 93 8.54 -30.49 0.34
CA VAL A 93 9.79 -31.27 0.45
C VAL A 93 10.67 -30.73 1.57
N LEU A 94 10.84 -29.41 1.67
CA LEU A 94 11.62 -28.79 2.74
C LEU A 94 11.00 -29.03 4.12
N ALA A 95 9.67 -28.91 4.23
CA ALA A 95 8.95 -29.17 5.47
C ALA A 95 9.09 -30.64 5.91
N LEU A 96 9.00 -31.59 4.97
CA LEU A 96 9.18 -33.01 5.26
C LEU A 96 10.63 -33.32 5.67
N PHE A 97 11.61 -32.71 5.00
CA PHE A 97 13.01 -32.84 5.36
C PHE A 97 13.28 -32.29 6.77
N MET A 98 12.80 -31.08 7.08
CA MET A 98 12.93 -30.48 8.41
C MET A 98 12.26 -31.36 9.46
N TRP A 99 11.04 -31.85 9.20
CA TRP A 99 10.33 -32.75 10.11
C TRP A 99 11.12 -34.03 10.40
N LEU A 100 11.76 -34.62 9.39
CA LEU A 100 12.59 -35.81 9.55
C LEU A 100 13.85 -35.52 10.39
N VAL A 101 14.50 -34.39 10.14
CA VAL A 101 15.68 -33.94 10.91
C VAL A 101 15.30 -33.69 12.37
N ASP A 102 14.22 -32.95 12.62
CA ASP A 102 13.74 -32.64 13.97
C ASP A 102 13.31 -33.91 14.71
N SER A 103 12.63 -34.83 14.03
CA SER A 103 12.24 -36.13 14.61
C SER A 103 13.46 -37.00 14.91
N GLY A 104 14.46 -37.01 14.02
CA GLY A 104 15.71 -37.76 14.21
C GLY A 104 16.56 -37.19 15.34
N LEU A 105 16.66 -35.86 15.44
CA LEU A 105 17.31 -35.17 16.56
C LEU A 105 16.57 -35.46 17.87
N SER A 106 15.23 -35.33 17.87
CA SER A 106 14.39 -35.65 19.02
C SER A 106 14.66 -37.08 19.51
N TRP A 107 14.61 -38.07 18.61
CA TRP A 107 14.93 -39.46 18.94
C TRP A 107 16.34 -39.61 19.52
N LEU A 108 17.35 -39.02 18.87
CA LEU A 108 18.73 -39.08 19.33
C LEU A 108 18.91 -38.47 20.73
N PHE A 109 18.30 -37.32 21.00
CA PHE A 109 18.42 -36.65 22.30
C PHE A 109 17.61 -37.35 23.39
N TYR A 110 16.36 -37.73 23.13
CA TYR A 110 15.48 -38.30 24.16
C TYR A 110 15.76 -39.77 24.46
N ASP A 111 15.95 -40.60 23.42
CA ASP A 111 16.13 -42.05 23.61
C ASP A 111 17.60 -42.40 23.90
N LEU A 112 18.57 -41.77 23.23
CA LEU A 112 19.99 -42.12 23.38
C LEU A 112 20.70 -41.37 24.50
N ILE A 113 20.45 -40.06 24.65
CA ILE A 113 21.17 -39.21 25.61
C ILE A 113 20.44 -39.11 26.95
N LEU A 114 19.11 -38.92 26.94
CA LEU A 114 18.33 -38.75 28.17
C LEU A 114 17.85 -40.07 28.79
N GLY A 115 17.94 -41.19 28.06
CA GLY A 115 17.59 -42.52 28.54
C GLY A 115 16.15 -42.61 29.07
N ARG A 116 15.20 -41.86 28.49
CA ARG A 116 13.77 -41.97 28.81
C ARG A 116 13.10 -42.93 27.82
N GLY A 117 13.63 -44.15 27.76
CA GLY A 117 12.92 -45.37 27.42
C GLY A 117 12.80 -46.23 28.68
#